data_AF-A0A954M510-F1
#
_entry.id   AF-A0A954M510-F1
#
_cell.length_a   1.000
_cell.length_b   1.000
_cell.length_c   1.000
_cell.angle_alpha   90.00
_cell.angle_beta   90.00
_cell.angle_gamma   90.00
#
_symmetry.space_group_name_H-M   'P 1'
#
loop_
_entity.id
_entity.type
_entity.pdbx_description
1 polymer ?
#
loop_
_entity_poly.entity_id
_entity_poly.type
_entity_poly.pdbx_seq_one_letter_code
_entity_poly.pdbx_strand_id
1 'polypeptide(L)'
;MRFGLLRAVLGIILCGCVVSANSAEPKLKVLVTAFNDFAATPPPDPFVCDANQSCRLLLQEPVAETADQFDGPLARRLNSAEEQRTVQFEFLTLPVTWGAFDSIPQPNRFDCLILLGSGTQEHGILKLENGAYNDRRGVDMAGAEGASPIREDAPLVLMPADESGVRQLVESLHETKIDEFVVEVAAARPGSTYLCNETHYLALEAMNRSLAEKGRLRAVFFVHVPPKNGETREELAQVVAQLIRRLVTVQRQAPATEPAPSGSAPIANDADPHGSIP
;
A
#
# COMPACT_ATOMS: atom_id res chain seq x y z
N MET A 1 31.17 62.61 56.91
CA MET A 1 30.07 61.68 56.56
C MET A 1 30.03 61.58 55.04
N ARG A 2 30.51 60.47 54.45
CA ARG A 2 30.46 60.18 53.01
C ARG A 2 29.57 58.95 52.82
N PHE A 3 28.45 59.11 52.12
CA PHE A 3 27.56 58.02 51.73
C PHE A 3 28.09 57.39 50.44
N GLY A 4 28.39 56.09 50.49
CA GLY A 4 28.69 55.26 49.32
C GLY A 4 27.39 54.64 48.78
N LEU A 5 27.10 54.94 47.51
CA LEU A 5 25.96 54.40 46.77
C LEU A 5 26.40 53.10 46.08
N LEU A 6 25.94 51.94 46.56
CA LEU A 6 26.15 50.65 45.92
C LEU A 6 25.07 50.45 44.85
N ARG A 7 25.45 50.45 43.57
CA ARG A 7 24.57 50.04 42.45
C ARG A 7 24.55 48.52 42.34
N ALA A 8 23.43 47.90 42.68
CA ALA A 8 23.17 46.50 42.37
C ALA A 8 22.74 46.37 40.90
N VAL A 9 23.53 45.62 40.11
CA VAL A 9 23.19 45.24 38.73
C VAL A 9 22.39 43.96 38.80
N LEU A 10 21.09 44.05 38.52
CA LEU A 10 20.18 42.92 38.43
C LEU A 10 20.31 42.30 37.02
N GLY A 11 21.06 41.20 36.92
CA GLY A 11 21.18 40.41 35.70
C GLY A 11 19.93 39.56 35.48
N ILE A 12 19.09 39.94 34.53
CA ILE A 12 17.97 39.12 34.05
C ILE A 12 18.55 38.03 33.14
N ILE A 13 18.67 36.81 33.66
CA ILE A 13 18.93 35.61 32.87
C ILE A 13 17.60 35.26 32.18
N LEU A 14 17.45 35.69 30.93
CA LEU A 14 16.42 35.19 30.02
C LEU A 14 16.72 33.71 29.74
N CYS A 15 16.02 32.84 30.46
CA CYS A 15 15.96 31.41 30.17
C CYS A 15 15.26 31.26 28.81
N GLY A 16 16.06 31.13 27.75
CA GLY A 16 15.57 30.88 26.41
C GLY A 16 14.92 29.51 26.34
N CYS A 17 13.60 29.46 26.47
CA CYS A 17 12.81 28.32 26.02
C CYS A 17 13.03 28.18 24.52
N VAL A 18 13.96 27.29 24.13
CA VAL A 18 14.05 26.78 22.77
C VAL A 18 12.75 26.02 22.54
N VAL A 19 11.77 26.69 21.93
CA VAL A 19 10.59 26.04 21.37
C VAL A 19 11.11 25.17 20.24
N SER A 20 11.39 23.90 20.53
CA SER A 20 11.62 22.89 19.50
C SER A 20 10.40 22.93 18.61
N ALA A 21 10.59 23.33 17.36
CA ALA A 21 9.56 23.23 16.34
C ALA A 21 9.13 21.77 16.30
N ASN A 22 7.90 21.49 16.74
CA ASN A 22 7.25 20.19 16.55
C ASN A 22 7.17 19.96 15.04
N SER A 23 8.20 19.34 14.46
CA SER A 23 8.10 18.75 13.13
C SER A 23 7.09 17.61 13.28
N ALA A 24 5.85 17.87 12.87
CA ALA A 24 4.81 16.85 12.84
C ALA A 24 5.37 15.63 12.11
N GLU A 25 5.32 14.46 12.75
CA GLU A 25 5.81 13.23 12.14
C GLU A 25 5.17 13.05 10.75
N PRO A 26 5.96 12.67 9.74
CA PRO A 26 5.43 12.48 8.40
C PRO A 26 4.35 11.39 8.42
N LYS A 27 3.19 11.71 7.83
CA LYS A 27 2.09 10.74 7.71
C LYS A 27 2.50 9.55 6.86
N LEU A 28 2.03 8.37 7.24
CA LEU A 28 2.16 7.17 6.41
C LEU A 28 1.32 7.34 5.15
N LYS A 29 1.88 7.10 3.97
CA LYS A 29 1.16 7.13 2.69
C LYS A 29 0.73 5.73 2.31
N VAL A 30 -0.57 5.51 2.19
CA VAL A 30 -1.16 4.19 1.89
C VAL A 30 -1.99 4.31 0.61
N LEU A 31 -1.72 3.47 -0.37
CA LEU A 31 -2.61 3.29 -1.51
C LEU A 31 -3.54 2.11 -1.25
N VAL A 32 -4.84 2.31 -1.41
CA VAL A 32 -5.84 1.24 -1.42
C VAL A 32 -6.36 1.08 -2.85
N THR A 33 -6.20 -0.10 -3.44
CA THR A 33 -6.68 -0.39 -4.78
C THR A 33 -7.86 -1.36 -4.77
N ALA A 34 -8.65 -1.36 -5.83
CA ALA A 34 -9.67 -2.37 -6.09
C ALA A 34 -9.79 -2.68 -7.57
N PHE A 35 -10.27 -3.87 -7.94
CA PHE A 35 -10.48 -4.21 -9.35
C PHE A 35 -11.85 -3.77 -9.85
N ASN A 36 -11.88 -3.25 -11.08
CA ASN A 36 -13.11 -3.00 -11.84
C ASN A 36 -13.87 -4.31 -12.13
N ASP A 37 -14.98 -4.21 -12.86
CA ASP A 37 -15.84 -5.33 -13.18
C ASP A 37 -15.19 -6.29 -14.18
N PHE A 38 -15.37 -7.57 -13.92
CA PHE A 38 -15.25 -8.61 -14.94
C PHE A 38 -16.59 -8.72 -15.68
N ALA A 39 -16.92 -7.71 -16.50
CA ALA A 39 -18.21 -7.65 -17.19
C ALA A 39 -18.32 -8.71 -18.30
N ALA A 40 -19.46 -9.42 -18.33
CA ALA A 40 -19.77 -10.42 -19.36
C ALA A 40 -20.42 -9.84 -20.63
N THR A 41 -20.64 -8.52 -20.71
CA THR A 41 -21.36 -7.88 -21.82
C THR A 41 -20.41 -7.28 -22.86
N PRO A 42 -20.51 -7.66 -24.16
CA PRO A 42 -19.64 -7.14 -25.21
C PRO A 42 -20.07 -5.74 -25.75
N PRO A 43 -19.13 -4.85 -26.10
CA PRO A 43 -17.69 -4.95 -25.84
C PRO A 43 -17.41 -4.75 -24.34
N PRO A 44 -16.50 -5.54 -23.74
CA PRO A 44 -16.14 -5.38 -22.34
C PRO A 44 -15.45 -4.02 -22.14
N ASP A 45 -15.95 -3.22 -21.21
CA ASP A 45 -15.27 -2.01 -20.74
C ASP A 45 -14.52 -2.35 -19.44
N PRO A 46 -13.18 -2.32 -19.44
CA PRO A 46 -12.37 -2.69 -18.28
C PRO A 46 -12.39 -1.66 -17.14
N PHE A 47 -13.09 -0.53 -17.33
CA PHE A 47 -13.21 0.55 -16.35
C PHE A 47 -14.54 0.56 -15.59
N VAL A 48 -15.51 -0.26 -16.02
CA VAL A 48 -16.83 -0.30 -15.36
C VAL A 48 -16.71 -0.84 -13.95
N CYS A 49 -17.41 -0.22 -13.00
CA CYS A 49 -17.47 -0.67 -11.62
C CYS A 49 -18.90 -0.65 -11.06
N ASP A 50 -19.67 -1.69 -11.38
CA ASP A 50 -21.06 -1.89 -10.97
C ASP A 50 -21.23 -3.12 -10.05
N ALA A 51 -20.61 -4.24 -10.42
CA ALA A 51 -20.82 -5.54 -9.78
C ALA A 51 -19.68 -5.98 -8.82
N ASN A 52 -18.43 -5.62 -9.12
CA ASN A 52 -17.26 -6.07 -8.37
C ASN A 52 -17.23 -5.46 -6.97
N GLN A 53 -17.42 -6.29 -5.94
CA GLN A 53 -17.54 -5.82 -4.56
C GLN A 53 -16.33 -5.01 -4.12
N SER A 54 -15.11 -5.43 -4.45
CA SER A 54 -13.89 -4.69 -4.10
C SER A 54 -13.95 -3.24 -4.59
N CYS A 55 -14.38 -3.00 -5.83
CA CYS A 55 -14.46 -1.64 -6.35
C CYS A 55 -15.67 -0.86 -5.81
N ARG A 56 -16.82 -1.52 -5.58
CA ARG A 56 -17.99 -0.89 -4.94
C ARG A 56 -17.76 -0.51 -3.48
N LEU A 57 -16.67 -0.97 -2.85
CA LEU A 57 -16.23 -0.44 -1.56
C LEU A 57 -15.56 0.93 -1.70
N LEU A 58 -14.89 1.20 -2.82
CA LEU A 58 -14.19 2.46 -3.07
C LEU A 58 -15.06 3.51 -3.79
N LEU A 59 -16.04 3.07 -4.59
CA LEU A 59 -16.93 3.94 -5.37
C LEU A 59 -18.40 3.78 -4.96
N GLN A 60 -19.12 4.90 -4.76
CA GLN A 60 -20.53 4.88 -4.36
C GLN A 60 -21.47 4.65 -5.54
N GLU A 61 -21.20 5.23 -6.70
CA GLU A 61 -22.02 5.13 -7.93
C GLU A 61 -21.24 4.39 -9.02
N PRO A 62 -21.90 3.65 -9.92
CA PRO A 62 -21.22 3.02 -11.04
C PRO A 62 -20.54 4.08 -11.91
N VAL A 63 -19.29 3.82 -12.28
CA VAL A 63 -18.52 4.65 -13.22
C VAL A 63 -18.19 3.81 -14.45
N ALA A 64 -18.10 4.45 -15.61
CA ALA A 64 -17.72 3.84 -16.89
C ALA A 64 -16.33 4.31 -17.36
N GLU A 65 -15.61 5.04 -16.52
CA GLU A 65 -14.27 5.55 -16.81
C GLU A 65 -13.42 5.53 -15.53
N THR A 66 -12.16 5.92 -15.65
CA THR A 66 -11.26 6.01 -14.48
C THR A 66 -11.82 7.02 -13.48
N ALA A 67 -12.11 6.56 -12.26
CA ALA A 67 -12.62 7.42 -11.22
C ALA A 67 -11.56 8.43 -10.75
N ASP A 68 -11.94 9.71 -10.69
CA ASP A 68 -11.17 10.80 -10.08
C ASP A 68 -11.61 11.08 -8.63
N GLN A 69 -12.77 10.54 -8.23
CA GLN A 69 -13.35 10.67 -6.90
C GLN A 69 -13.66 9.31 -6.30
N PHE A 70 -13.34 9.17 -5.01
CA PHE A 70 -13.53 7.94 -4.25
C PHE A 70 -14.37 8.23 -3.02
N ASP A 71 -15.66 8.04 -3.18
CA ASP A 71 -16.69 8.34 -2.19
C ASP A 71 -17.42 7.10 -1.70
N GLY A 72 -16.96 5.89 -2.04
CA GLY A 72 -17.54 4.64 -1.58
C GLY A 72 -17.42 4.45 -0.05
N PRO A 73 -18.17 3.48 0.50
CA PRO A 73 -18.28 3.31 1.95
C PRO A 73 -16.95 3.05 2.65
N LEU A 74 -16.00 2.33 2.02
CA LEU A 74 -14.66 2.12 2.57
C LEU A 74 -13.80 3.38 2.45
N ALA A 75 -13.82 4.03 1.28
CA ALA A 75 -13.06 5.25 1.05
C ALA A 75 -13.45 6.37 2.04
N ARG A 76 -14.75 6.58 2.28
CA ARG A 76 -15.24 7.55 3.29
C ARG A 76 -14.73 7.25 4.69
N ARG A 77 -14.73 5.97 5.11
CA ARG A 77 -14.27 5.56 6.44
C ARG A 77 -12.77 5.82 6.63
N LEU A 78 -11.97 5.43 5.64
CA LEU A 78 -10.51 5.63 5.66
C LEU A 78 -10.11 7.10 5.49
N ASN A 79 -10.91 7.92 4.81
CA ASN A 79 -10.71 9.36 4.69
C ASN A 79 -11.29 10.19 5.84
N SER A 80 -11.77 9.57 6.92
CA SER A 80 -12.26 10.33 8.06
C SER A 80 -11.15 11.18 8.70
N ALA A 81 -11.53 12.31 9.31
CA ALA A 81 -10.58 13.27 9.89
C ALA A 81 -9.68 12.66 10.98
N GLU A 82 -10.14 11.59 11.65
CA GLU A 82 -9.36 10.86 12.64
C GLU A 82 -8.20 10.10 11.99
N GLU A 83 -8.48 9.32 10.95
CA GLU A 83 -7.49 8.55 10.20
C GLU A 83 -6.44 9.47 9.55
N GLN A 84 -6.93 10.55 8.95
CA GLN A 84 -6.09 11.52 8.25
C GLN A 84 -5.07 12.23 9.13
N ARG A 85 -5.16 12.13 10.48
CA ARG A 85 -4.13 12.66 11.37
C ARG A 85 -2.81 11.92 11.25
N THR A 86 -2.85 10.63 10.91
CA THR A 86 -1.66 9.75 10.96
C THR A 86 -1.36 9.03 9.65
N VAL A 87 -2.38 8.86 8.81
CA VAL A 87 -2.27 8.16 7.53
C VAL A 87 -2.87 9.04 6.44
N GLN A 88 -2.16 9.15 5.31
CA GLN A 88 -2.67 9.71 4.08
C GLN A 88 -3.09 8.54 3.18
N PHE A 89 -4.40 8.31 3.08
CA PHE A 89 -4.96 7.34 2.16
C PHE A 89 -5.14 7.94 0.77
N GLU A 90 -4.74 7.17 -0.24
CA GLU A 90 -5.08 7.39 -1.64
C GLU A 90 -5.78 6.15 -2.19
N PHE A 91 -6.54 6.32 -3.26
CA PHE A 91 -7.38 5.27 -3.82
C PHE A 91 -7.18 5.18 -5.32
N LEU A 92 -7.32 3.98 -5.86
CA LEU A 92 -7.21 3.71 -7.29
C LEU A 92 -8.05 2.48 -7.65
N THR A 93 -8.74 2.52 -8.78
CA THR A 93 -9.27 1.28 -9.38
C THR A 93 -8.30 0.73 -10.42
N LEU A 94 -8.23 -0.59 -10.51
CA LEU A 94 -7.37 -1.32 -11.43
C LEU A 94 -8.20 -1.99 -12.51
N PRO A 95 -7.75 -1.97 -13.77
CA PRO A 95 -8.39 -2.72 -14.83
C PRO A 95 -8.28 -4.22 -14.57
N VAL A 96 -9.22 -5.00 -15.11
CA VAL A 96 -9.20 -6.47 -15.00
C VAL A 96 -8.49 -7.07 -16.22
N THR A 97 -7.26 -6.58 -16.46
CA THR A 97 -6.38 -6.96 -17.57
C THR A 97 -5.01 -7.40 -17.06
N TRP A 98 -4.31 -8.26 -17.79
CA TRP A 98 -2.94 -8.62 -17.44
C TRP A 98 -2.06 -7.36 -17.37
N GLY A 99 -1.15 -7.33 -16.40
CA GLY A 99 -0.31 -6.14 -16.15
C GLY A 99 -1.04 -4.99 -15.44
N ALA A 100 -2.19 -5.25 -14.79
CA ALA A 100 -2.95 -4.21 -14.07
C ALA A 100 -2.11 -3.42 -13.04
N PHE A 101 -1.06 -4.02 -12.48
CA PHE A 101 -0.13 -3.35 -11.58
C PHE A 101 0.53 -2.10 -12.18
N ASP A 102 0.74 -2.06 -13.50
CA ASP A 102 1.35 -0.92 -14.19
C ASP A 102 0.46 0.34 -14.15
N SER A 103 -0.82 0.18 -13.79
CA SER A 103 -1.73 1.31 -13.55
C SER A 103 -1.44 2.05 -12.25
N ILE A 104 -0.58 1.52 -11.36
CA ILE A 104 -0.17 2.17 -10.11
C ILE A 104 0.99 3.14 -10.40
N PRO A 105 0.77 4.47 -10.40
CA PRO A 105 1.84 5.40 -10.72
C PRO A 105 2.83 5.51 -9.55
N GLN A 106 4.08 5.19 -9.84
CA GLN A 106 5.22 5.32 -8.91
C GLN A 106 4.95 4.62 -7.56
N PRO A 107 4.85 3.28 -7.52
CA PRO A 107 4.52 2.55 -6.30
C PRO A 107 5.44 2.90 -5.10
N ASN A 108 6.70 3.25 -5.37
CA ASN A 108 7.67 3.71 -4.37
C ASN A 108 7.37 5.08 -3.74
N ARG A 109 6.29 5.78 -4.10
CA ARG A 109 5.84 7.00 -3.40
C ARG A 109 5.01 6.71 -2.15
N PHE A 110 4.58 5.46 -2.00
CA PHE A 110 3.79 4.97 -0.88
C PHE A 110 4.66 4.21 0.12
N ASP A 111 4.21 4.18 1.36
CA ASP A 111 4.80 3.33 2.40
C ASP A 111 4.15 1.94 2.39
N CYS A 112 2.88 1.85 1.97
CA CYS A 112 2.09 0.63 1.97
C CYS A 112 1.12 0.59 0.78
N LEU A 113 0.97 -0.58 0.15
CA LEU A 113 -0.11 -0.87 -0.80
C LEU A 113 -1.08 -1.89 -0.19
N ILE A 114 -2.37 -1.60 -0.26
CA ILE A 114 -3.46 -2.51 0.07
C ILE A 114 -4.22 -2.82 -1.22
N LEU A 115 -4.10 -4.05 -1.71
CA LEU A 115 -4.75 -4.48 -2.94
C LEU A 115 -6.03 -5.24 -2.59
N LEU A 116 -7.18 -4.77 -3.04
CA LEU A 116 -8.47 -5.44 -2.83
C LEU A 116 -8.89 -6.18 -4.10
N GLY A 117 -9.27 -7.45 -3.94
CA GLY A 117 -9.90 -8.25 -4.99
C GLY A 117 -11.20 -8.88 -4.51
N SER A 118 -12.06 -9.27 -5.44
CA SER A 118 -13.20 -10.15 -5.15
C SER A 118 -12.80 -11.57 -5.53
N GLY A 119 -12.92 -12.55 -4.62
CA GLY A 119 -12.43 -13.90 -4.95
C GLY A 119 -12.70 -15.01 -3.93
N THR A 120 -13.38 -14.74 -2.81
CA THR A 120 -13.89 -15.85 -1.99
C THR A 120 -15.23 -16.32 -2.56
N GLN A 121 -15.54 -17.61 -2.42
CA GLN A 121 -16.91 -18.12 -2.59
C GLN A 121 -17.63 -18.23 -1.25
N GLU A 122 -16.93 -17.93 -0.16
CA GLU A 122 -17.36 -18.13 1.21
C GLU A 122 -17.70 -16.79 1.85
N HIS A 123 -18.92 -16.69 2.36
CA HIS A 123 -19.39 -15.51 3.10
C HIS A 123 -18.75 -15.46 4.50
N GLY A 124 -18.61 -14.25 5.05
CA GLY A 124 -18.00 -14.04 6.36
C GLY A 124 -16.49 -14.30 6.41
N ILE A 125 -15.82 -14.50 5.27
CA ILE A 125 -14.36 -14.70 5.22
C ILE A 125 -13.70 -13.54 4.48
N LEU A 126 -12.76 -12.88 5.16
CA LEU A 126 -11.78 -11.99 4.54
C LEU A 126 -10.50 -12.80 4.31
N LYS A 127 -10.14 -13.04 3.05
CA LYS A 127 -8.97 -13.85 2.72
C LYS A 127 -7.75 -12.97 2.46
N LEU A 128 -6.73 -13.10 3.29
CA LEU A 128 -5.48 -12.35 3.24
C LEU A 128 -4.38 -13.24 2.64
N GLU A 129 -3.81 -12.85 1.50
CA GLU A 129 -2.80 -13.67 0.84
C GLU A 129 -1.42 -13.51 1.50
N ASN A 130 -0.75 -14.63 1.77
CA ASN A 130 0.60 -14.72 2.31
C ASN A 130 1.57 -15.16 1.20
N GLY A 131 1.89 -14.22 0.32
CA GLY A 131 2.71 -14.44 -0.88
C GLY A 131 1.88 -14.58 -2.17
N ALA A 132 2.58 -14.70 -3.28
CA ALA A 132 2.00 -14.85 -4.62
C ALA A 132 2.74 -15.91 -5.43
N TYR A 133 2.04 -16.53 -6.38
CA TYR A 133 2.54 -17.60 -7.23
C TYR A 133 2.94 -17.08 -8.62
N ASN A 134 4.07 -17.52 -9.17
CA ASN A 134 4.58 -17.04 -10.45
C ASN A 134 3.94 -17.77 -11.65
N ASP A 135 2.64 -17.57 -11.88
CA ASP A 135 1.95 -18.14 -13.04
C ASP A 135 0.74 -17.28 -13.43
N ARG A 136 0.50 -17.16 -14.74
CA ARG A 136 -0.71 -16.55 -15.31
C ARG A 136 -1.51 -17.63 -16.02
N ARG A 137 -2.79 -17.78 -15.65
CA ARG A 137 -3.73 -18.69 -16.32
C ARG A 137 -5.06 -18.01 -16.54
N GLY A 138 -5.64 -18.16 -17.73
CA GLY A 138 -6.99 -17.72 -18.05
C GLY A 138 -7.01 -16.61 -19.09
N VAL A 139 -8.19 -16.02 -19.32
CA VAL A 139 -8.37 -14.91 -20.27
C VAL A 139 -8.81 -13.69 -19.49
N ASP A 140 -8.19 -12.54 -19.74
CA ASP A 140 -8.53 -11.29 -19.09
C ASP A 140 -9.68 -10.54 -19.79
N MET A 141 -10.04 -9.34 -19.30
CA MET A 141 -11.12 -8.54 -19.91
C MET A 141 -10.81 -8.00 -21.30
N ALA A 142 -9.54 -7.93 -21.70
CA ALA A 142 -9.14 -7.55 -23.04
C ALA A 142 -9.15 -8.74 -24.02
N GLY A 143 -9.50 -9.94 -23.54
CA GLY A 143 -9.43 -11.17 -24.32
C GLY A 143 -8.00 -11.73 -24.47
N ALA A 144 -7.04 -11.19 -23.71
CA ALA A 144 -5.67 -11.67 -23.72
C ALA A 144 -5.51 -12.92 -22.85
N GLU A 145 -4.84 -13.92 -23.39
CA GLU A 145 -4.58 -15.19 -22.70
C GLU A 145 -3.34 -15.10 -21.82
N GLY A 146 -3.47 -15.50 -20.56
CA GLY A 146 -2.37 -15.81 -19.66
C GLY A 146 -2.10 -17.32 -19.73
N ALA A 147 -0.89 -17.70 -20.14
CA ALA A 147 -0.49 -19.11 -20.23
C ALA A 147 0.99 -19.36 -19.85
N SER A 148 1.63 -18.38 -19.20
CA SER A 148 3.06 -18.37 -18.91
C SER A 148 3.34 -17.88 -17.48
N PRO A 149 4.56 -18.08 -16.97
CA PRO A 149 5.03 -17.38 -15.78
C PRO A 149 4.82 -15.86 -15.88
N ILE A 150 4.64 -15.21 -14.74
CA ILE A 150 4.62 -13.74 -14.65
C ILE A 150 6.01 -13.19 -14.97
N ARG A 151 7.06 -13.92 -14.53
CA ARG A 151 8.48 -13.67 -14.77
C ARG A 151 9.20 -14.99 -15.03
N GLU A 152 9.83 -15.17 -16.19
CA GLU A 152 10.48 -16.43 -16.57
C GLU A 152 11.59 -16.86 -15.59
N ASP A 153 12.43 -15.93 -15.14
CA ASP A 153 13.61 -16.23 -14.31
C ASP A 153 13.43 -15.89 -12.82
N ALA A 154 12.19 -15.82 -12.34
CA ALA A 154 11.88 -15.46 -10.95
C ALA A 154 11.43 -16.65 -10.09
N PRO A 155 11.48 -16.55 -8.75
CA PRO A 155 11.01 -17.60 -7.86
C PRO A 155 9.58 -18.02 -8.15
N LEU A 156 9.28 -19.31 -8.02
CA LEU A 156 7.93 -19.84 -8.23
C LEU A 156 6.91 -19.25 -7.25
N VAL A 157 7.35 -18.97 -6.02
CA VAL A 157 6.57 -18.29 -4.99
C VAL A 157 7.36 -17.07 -4.56
N LEU A 158 6.71 -15.92 -4.60
CA LEU A 158 7.27 -14.69 -4.07
C LEU A 158 6.62 -14.40 -2.73
N MET A 159 7.45 -14.28 -1.70
CA MET A 159 7.07 -13.89 -0.35
C MET A 159 7.44 -12.43 -0.10
N PRO A 160 6.77 -11.75 0.85
CA PRO A 160 7.30 -10.53 1.43
C PRO A 160 8.71 -10.75 1.98
N ALA A 161 9.62 -9.80 1.78
CA ALA A 161 10.95 -9.85 2.40
C ALA A 161 10.85 -9.91 3.94
N ASP A 162 11.67 -10.74 4.59
CA ASP A 162 11.56 -11.02 6.03
C ASP A 162 11.72 -9.76 6.89
N GLU A 163 12.59 -8.83 6.49
CA GLU A 163 12.84 -7.56 7.18
C GLU A 163 11.63 -6.60 7.17
N SER A 164 10.63 -6.83 6.31
CA SER A 164 9.40 -6.03 6.27
C SER A 164 8.44 -6.31 7.44
N GLY A 165 8.57 -7.48 8.08
CA GLY A 165 7.62 -7.95 9.09
C GLY A 165 6.22 -8.29 8.55
N VAL A 166 5.96 -8.11 7.25
CA VAL A 166 4.64 -8.28 6.62
C VAL A 166 4.15 -9.70 6.75
N ARG A 167 5.03 -10.68 6.51
CA ARG A 167 4.68 -12.10 6.59
C ARG A 167 4.21 -12.49 7.99
N GLN A 168 4.98 -12.11 9.02
CA GLN A 168 4.65 -12.41 10.42
C GLN A 168 3.34 -11.73 10.83
N LEU A 169 3.12 -10.49 10.36
CA LEU A 169 1.85 -9.79 10.58
C LEU A 169 0.67 -10.53 9.94
N VAL A 170 0.78 -10.89 8.66
CA VAL A 170 -0.27 -11.63 7.94
C VAL A 170 -0.59 -12.93 8.66
N GLU A 171 0.42 -13.73 9.01
CA GLU A 171 0.26 -15.00 9.73
C GLU A 171 -0.40 -14.79 11.10
N SER A 172 -0.06 -13.72 11.83
CA SER A 172 -0.67 -13.41 13.14
C SER A 172 -2.15 -13.04 13.08
N LEU A 173 -2.66 -12.66 11.91
CA LEU A 173 -4.05 -12.29 11.70
C LEU A 173 -4.93 -13.50 11.34
N HIS A 174 -4.35 -14.68 11.12
CA HIS A 174 -5.14 -15.89 10.85
C HIS A 174 -6.15 -16.16 11.96
N GLU A 175 -7.38 -16.53 11.58
CA GLU A 175 -8.52 -16.79 12.46
C GLU A 175 -8.96 -15.60 13.33
N THR A 176 -8.42 -14.41 13.08
CA THR A 176 -8.85 -13.19 13.77
C THR A 176 -10.27 -12.85 13.38
N LYS A 177 -11.13 -12.66 14.39
CA LYS A 177 -12.49 -12.16 14.20
C LYS A 177 -12.54 -10.64 14.14
N ILE A 178 -13.27 -10.13 13.16
CA ILE A 178 -13.62 -8.72 13.01
C ILE A 178 -15.13 -8.68 12.77
N ASP A 179 -15.89 -8.34 13.81
CA ASP A 179 -17.34 -8.47 13.83
C ASP A 179 -17.77 -9.92 13.45
N GLU A 180 -18.69 -10.10 12.50
CA GLU A 180 -19.07 -11.44 12.02
C GLU A 180 -18.06 -12.10 11.05
N PHE A 181 -17.00 -11.40 10.64
CA PHE A 181 -16.03 -11.92 9.68
C PHE A 181 -14.83 -12.58 10.36
N VAL A 182 -14.27 -13.59 9.69
CA VAL A 182 -13.02 -14.25 10.06
C VAL A 182 -11.97 -13.94 9.00
N VAL A 183 -10.75 -13.61 9.44
CA VAL A 183 -9.60 -13.48 8.55
C VAL A 183 -8.99 -14.86 8.30
N GLU A 184 -9.02 -15.32 7.05
CA GLU A 184 -8.31 -16.53 6.62
C GLU A 184 -7.02 -16.13 5.91
N VAL A 185 -5.91 -16.76 6.27
CA VAL A 185 -4.63 -16.52 5.60
C VAL A 185 -4.44 -17.60 4.54
N ALA A 186 -4.25 -17.18 3.30
CA ALA A 186 -4.09 -18.09 2.17
C ALA A 186 -2.63 -18.08 1.70
N ALA A 187 -2.01 -19.26 1.64
CA ALA A 187 -0.67 -19.41 1.08
C ALA A 187 -0.69 -19.30 -0.46
N ALA A 188 0.42 -18.82 -1.03
CA ALA A 188 0.68 -18.91 -2.46
C ALA A 188 0.62 -20.38 -2.93
N ARG A 189 -0.10 -20.63 -4.03
CA ARG A 189 -0.44 -22.00 -4.48
C ARG A 189 -0.66 -22.07 -5.99
N PRO A 190 -0.49 -23.24 -6.64
CA PRO A 190 -0.68 -23.42 -8.10
C PRO A 190 -2.07 -23.10 -8.66
N GLY A 191 -3.08 -22.83 -7.82
CA GLY A 191 -4.41 -22.38 -8.24
C GLY A 191 -4.64 -20.87 -8.11
N SER A 192 -3.71 -20.14 -7.50
CA SER A 192 -3.74 -18.67 -7.44
C SER A 192 -3.00 -18.14 -8.65
N THR A 193 -3.63 -18.13 -9.82
CA THR A 193 -2.94 -17.83 -11.09
C THR A 193 -3.66 -16.78 -11.93
N TYR A 194 -4.72 -16.18 -11.39
CA TYR A 194 -5.48 -15.14 -12.07
C TYR A 194 -4.97 -13.73 -11.74
N LEU A 195 -5.64 -12.71 -12.24
CA LEU A 195 -5.23 -11.29 -12.18
C LEU A 195 -4.93 -10.78 -10.77
N CYS A 196 -5.70 -11.21 -9.76
CA CYS A 196 -5.44 -10.87 -8.36
C CYS A 196 -4.04 -11.33 -7.92
N ASN A 197 -3.66 -12.56 -8.28
CA ASN A 197 -2.35 -13.10 -7.96
C ASN A 197 -1.23 -12.40 -8.74
N GLU A 198 -1.44 -12.11 -10.03
CA GLU A 198 -0.45 -11.40 -10.83
C GLU A 198 -0.12 -10.02 -10.23
N THR A 199 -1.16 -9.23 -9.93
CA THR A 199 -0.99 -7.90 -9.33
C THR A 199 -0.32 -8.00 -7.96
N HIS A 200 -0.66 -9.01 -7.15
CA HIS A 200 0.02 -9.23 -5.86
C HIS A 200 1.51 -9.58 -6.05
N TYR A 201 1.83 -10.45 -6.99
CA TYR A 201 3.21 -10.85 -7.31
C TYR A 201 4.06 -9.64 -7.71
N LEU A 202 3.56 -8.82 -8.65
CA LEU A 202 4.27 -7.64 -9.12
C LEU A 202 4.42 -6.57 -8.01
N ALA A 203 3.43 -6.44 -7.14
CA ALA A 203 3.51 -5.55 -5.98
C ALA A 203 4.56 -6.03 -4.95
N LEU A 204 4.62 -7.32 -4.66
CA LEU A 204 5.67 -7.91 -3.81
C LEU A 204 7.06 -7.72 -4.42
N GLU A 205 7.19 -7.88 -5.74
CA GLU A 205 8.45 -7.61 -6.46
C GLU A 205 8.88 -6.14 -6.30
N ALA A 206 7.93 -5.21 -6.45
CA ALA A 206 8.18 -3.78 -6.26
C ALA A 206 8.59 -3.45 -4.82
N MET A 207 7.93 -4.04 -3.82
CA MET A 207 8.26 -3.86 -2.40
C MET A 207 9.65 -4.41 -2.06
N ASN A 208 9.95 -5.66 -2.45
CA ASN A 208 11.25 -6.27 -2.15
C ASN A 208 12.39 -5.49 -2.79
N ARG A 209 12.18 -4.96 -4.02
CA ARG A 209 13.13 -4.04 -4.67
C ARG A 209 13.28 -2.74 -3.90
N SER A 210 12.16 -2.13 -3.47
CA SER A 210 12.18 -0.92 -2.67
C SER A 210 13.00 -1.11 -1.39
N LEU A 211 12.79 -2.22 -0.66
CA LEU A 211 13.55 -2.52 0.55
C LEU A 211 15.05 -2.67 0.29
N ALA A 212 15.42 -3.40 -0.77
CA ALA A 212 16.82 -3.56 -1.18
C ALA A 212 17.48 -2.21 -1.54
N GLU A 213 16.71 -1.30 -2.14
CA GLU A 213 17.15 0.04 -2.54
C GLU A 213 16.99 1.10 -1.43
N LYS A 214 16.53 0.70 -0.23
CA LYS A 214 16.16 1.62 0.87
C LYS A 214 15.14 2.67 0.44
N GLY A 215 14.25 2.29 -0.46
CA GLY A 215 13.08 3.02 -0.90
C GLY A 215 11.99 3.05 0.17
N ARG A 216 10.85 3.66 -0.21
CA ARG A 216 9.75 3.95 0.73
C ARG A 216 8.76 2.80 0.89
N LEU A 217 8.53 2.01 -0.17
CA LEU A 217 7.50 0.98 -0.17
C LEU A 217 7.95 -0.22 0.66
N ARG A 218 7.39 -0.35 1.86
CA ARG A 218 7.82 -1.37 2.83
C ARG A 218 6.78 -2.46 3.10
N ALA A 219 5.54 -2.26 2.64
CA ALA A 219 4.48 -3.21 2.87
C ALA A 219 3.53 -3.33 1.68
N VAL A 220 3.12 -4.56 1.38
CA VAL A 220 2.10 -4.88 0.39
C VAL A 220 1.22 -5.96 1.00
N PHE A 221 -0.09 -5.77 0.90
CA PHE A 221 -1.09 -6.74 1.32
C PHE A 221 -2.11 -6.95 0.22
N PHE A 222 -2.59 -8.18 0.06
CA PHE A 222 -3.70 -8.50 -0.83
C PHE A 222 -4.85 -9.10 -0.04
N VAL A 223 -6.02 -8.47 -0.11
CA VAL A 223 -7.24 -8.88 0.60
C VAL A 223 -8.32 -9.22 -0.41
N HIS A 224 -8.77 -10.48 -0.40
CA HIS A 224 -9.98 -10.90 -1.07
C HIS A 224 -11.18 -10.63 -0.17
N VAL A 225 -12.12 -9.83 -0.67
CA VAL A 225 -13.42 -9.58 -0.03
C VAL A 225 -14.45 -10.61 -0.51
N PRO A 226 -15.41 -10.98 0.35
CA PRO A 226 -16.43 -11.95 -0.02
C PRO A 226 -17.48 -11.37 -0.96
N PRO A 227 -18.21 -12.26 -1.66
CA PRO A 227 -19.32 -11.86 -2.49
C PRO A 227 -20.46 -11.40 -1.59
N LYS A 228 -21.22 -10.42 -2.08
CA LYS A 228 -22.38 -9.86 -1.36
C LYS A 228 -23.38 -10.97 -1.01
N ASN A 229 -23.70 -11.13 0.27
CA ASN A 229 -24.77 -12.02 0.72
C ASN A 229 -25.48 -11.51 1.97
N GLY A 230 -26.58 -10.79 1.75
CA GLY A 230 -27.40 -10.30 2.85
C GLY A 230 -26.78 -9.11 3.60
N GLU A 231 -25.45 -9.06 3.75
CA GLU A 231 -24.76 -7.89 4.30
C GLU A 231 -24.85 -6.67 3.37
N THR A 232 -24.93 -5.51 4.00
CA THR A 232 -24.82 -4.22 3.33
C THR A 232 -23.37 -3.94 2.97
N ARG A 233 -23.15 -3.18 1.90
CA ARG A 233 -21.80 -2.71 1.53
C ARG A 233 -21.16 -1.89 2.66
N GLU A 234 -21.96 -1.29 3.54
CA GLU A 234 -21.50 -0.52 4.70
C GLU A 234 -20.93 -1.42 5.80
N GLU A 235 -21.54 -2.56 6.07
CA GLU A 235 -21.02 -3.56 7.02
C GLU A 235 -19.68 -4.12 6.52
N LEU A 236 -19.63 -4.57 5.26
CA LEU A 236 -18.38 -5.05 4.67
C LEU A 236 -17.28 -3.97 4.68
N ALA A 237 -17.61 -2.72 4.33
CA ALA A 237 -16.67 -1.60 4.40
C ALA A 237 -16.15 -1.33 5.81
N GLN A 238 -17.00 -1.45 6.83
CA GLN A 238 -16.60 -1.28 8.22
C GLN A 238 -15.58 -2.35 8.64
N VAL A 239 -15.83 -3.60 8.28
CA VAL A 239 -14.93 -4.72 8.61
C VAL A 239 -13.61 -4.62 7.84
N VAL A 240 -13.66 -4.32 6.55
CA VAL A 240 -12.45 -4.12 5.73
C VAL A 240 -11.64 -2.92 6.24
N ALA A 241 -12.28 -1.81 6.64
CA ALA A 241 -11.59 -0.68 7.25
C ALA A 241 -10.87 -1.06 8.55
N GLN A 242 -11.51 -1.88 9.40
CA GLN A 242 -10.88 -2.39 10.62
C GLN A 242 -9.67 -3.28 10.32
N LEU A 243 -9.74 -4.15 9.31
CA LEU A 243 -8.59 -4.95 8.88
C LEU A 243 -7.45 -4.05 8.39
N ILE A 244 -7.74 -3.09 7.52
CA ILE A 244 -6.73 -2.14 6.98
C ILE A 244 -6.04 -1.38 8.11
N ARG A 245 -6.79 -0.89 9.11
CA ARG A 245 -6.21 -0.22 10.29
C ARG A 245 -5.23 -1.11 11.04
N ARG A 246 -5.53 -2.39 11.22
CA ARG A 246 -4.63 -3.35 11.86
C ARG A 246 -3.34 -3.53 11.04
N LEU A 247 -3.47 -3.71 9.73
CA LEU A 247 -2.34 -3.87 8.81
C LEU A 247 -1.42 -2.63 8.84
N VAL A 248 -2.02 -1.44 8.81
CA VAL A 248 -1.30 -0.16 8.75
C VAL A 248 -0.67 0.23 10.10
N THR A 249 -1.31 -0.09 11.22
CA THR A 249 -0.80 0.27 12.57
C THR A 249 0.55 -0.37 12.86
N VAL A 250 0.71 -1.65 12.50
CA VAL A 250 1.98 -2.36 12.72
C VAL A 250 3.10 -1.76 11.86
N GLN A 251 2.79 -1.32 10.65
CA GLN A 251 3.77 -0.64 9.79
C GLN A 251 4.24 0.69 10.37
N ARG A 252 3.40 1.42 11.12
CA ARG A 252 3.84 2.64 11.81
C ARG A 252 4.86 2.39 12.91
N GLN A 253 4.83 1.21 13.52
CA GLN A 253 5.71 0.85 14.65
C GLN A 253 7.05 0.28 14.18
N ALA A 254 7.15 -0.15 12.92
CA ALA A 254 8.42 -0.56 12.34
C ALA A 254 9.36 0.66 12.27
N PRO A 255 10.59 0.56 12.79
CA PRO A 255 11.54 1.67 12.79
C PRO A 255 11.71 2.18 11.36
N ALA A 256 11.58 3.50 11.18
CA ALA A 256 11.85 4.11 9.89
C ALA A 256 13.32 3.81 9.55
N THR A 257 13.56 3.08 8.47
CA THR A 257 14.90 3.00 7.89
C THR A 257 15.25 4.42 7.50
N GLU A 258 16.20 5.05 8.21
CA GLU A 258 16.65 6.38 7.83
C GLU A 258 17.07 6.32 6.35
N PRO A 259 16.53 7.20 5.49
CA PRO A 259 16.97 7.25 4.11
C PRO A 259 18.48 7.46 4.15
N ALA A 260 19.22 6.62 3.43
CA ALA A 260 20.66 6.74 3.35
C ALA A 260 20.98 8.21 3.04
N PRO A 261 21.89 8.85 3.80
CA PRO A 261 22.22 10.25 3.56
C PRO A 261 22.53 10.38 2.09
N SER A 262 21.80 11.27 1.42
CA SER A 262 21.99 11.65 0.02
C SER A 262 23.48 11.90 -0.18
N GLY A 263 24.19 10.86 -0.62
CA GLY A 263 25.61 10.89 -0.83
C GLY A 263 25.80 11.85 -1.98
N SER A 264 26.28 13.05 -1.67
CA SER A 264 26.73 14.00 -2.67
C SER A 264 27.65 13.23 -3.61
N ALA A 265 27.26 13.12 -4.88
CA ALA A 265 28.08 12.45 -5.88
C ALA A 265 29.51 13.01 -5.77
N PRO A 266 30.55 12.15 -5.78
CA PRO A 266 31.91 12.65 -5.76
C PRO A 266 32.06 13.58 -6.97
N ILE A 267 32.37 14.84 -6.70
CA ILE A 267 32.79 15.79 -7.73
C ILE A 267 34.05 15.17 -8.34
N ALA A 268 33.92 14.65 -9.55
CA ALA A 268 35.04 14.25 -10.35
C ALA A 268 35.85 15.52 -10.62
N ASN A 269 36.98 15.68 -9.91
CA ASN A 269 37.98 16.65 -10.28
C ASN A 269 38.61 16.15 -11.57
N ASP A 270 38.23 16.77 -12.69
CA ASP A 270 38.95 16.67 -13.95
C ASP A 270 40.40 17.10 -13.72
N ALA A 271 41.30 16.12 -13.74
CA ALA A 271 42.73 16.35 -13.79
C ALA A 271 43.15 16.57 -15.25
N ASP A 272 43.64 17.77 -15.48
CA ASP A 272 44.24 18.32 -16.69
C ASP A 272 45.34 17.40 -17.29
N PRO A 273 45.30 17.00 -18.58
CA PRO A 273 46.35 16.23 -19.22
C PRO A 273 47.34 17.17 -19.95
N HIS A 274 48.19 17.87 -19.21
CA HIS A 274 49.38 18.50 -19.78
C HIS A 274 50.64 17.89 -19.18
N GLY A 275 51.11 16.81 -19.83
CA GLY A 275 52.40 16.19 -19.57
C GLY A 275 53.14 15.93 -20.89
N SER A 276 54.04 16.84 -21.23
CA SER A 276 54.97 16.77 -22.36
C SER A 276 55.91 15.56 -22.23
N ILE A 277 56.19 14.90 -23.36
CA ILE A 277 57.23 13.87 -23.50
C ILE A 277 58.45 14.51 -24.22
N PRO A 278 59.70 14.21 -23.81
CA PRO A 278 60.92 14.62 -24.53
C PRO A 278 61.11 13.92 -25.87
#